data_AF-A0A139MY50-F1
#
_entry.id   AF-A0A139MY50-F1
#
_cell.length_a   1.000
_cell.length_b   1.000
_cell.length_c   1.000
_cell.angle_alpha   90.00
_cell.angle_beta   90.00
_cell.angle_gamma   90.00
#
_symmetry.space_group_name_H-M   'P 1'
#
loop_
_entity.id
_entity.type
_entity.pdbx_description
1 polymer ?
#
loop_
_entity_poly.entity_id
_entity_poly.type
_entity_poly.pdbx_seq_one_letter_code
_entity_poly.pdbx_strand_id
1 'polypeptide(L)'
;MTALKDLIFNFNLNKLGGPVAIYNVSSQAAQQGLPAILSLLAMLSLNIGIFNLIPIPALDGGKIVLNILEAIRRKPLKRETESYVTLVGVAVMVVLMIAVTWNDIMKLFF
;
A
#
# COMPACT_ATOMS: atom_id res chain seq x y z
N MET A 1 -5.21 6.84 24.97
CA MET A 1 -6.47 6.54 24.25
C MET A 1 -6.68 7.36 22.98
N THR A 2 -6.05 8.53 22.81
CA THR A 2 -6.21 9.40 21.64
C THR A 2 -5.53 8.86 20.37
N ALA A 3 -4.32 8.30 20.48
CA ALA A 3 -3.56 7.78 19.33
C ALA A 3 -4.26 6.62 18.58
N LEU A 4 -4.93 5.72 19.32
CA LEU A 4 -5.67 4.61 18.73
C LEU A 4 -6.94 5.08 18.00
N LYS A 5 -7.57 6.16 18.50
CA LYS A 5 -8.76 6.76 17.91
C LYS A 5 -8.41 7.50 16.62
N ASP A 6 -7.28 8.22 16.60
CA ASP A 6 -6.78 8.87 15.38
C ASP A 6 -6.32 7.87 14.30
N LEU A 7 -5.76 6.72 14.70
CA LEU A 7 -5.39 5.64 13.77
C LEU A 7 -6.59 5.01 13.04
N ILE A 8 -7.78 5.05 13.62
CA ILE A 8 -8.99 4.43 13.03
C ILE A 8 -9.85 5.46 12.29
N PHE A 9 -9.91 6.70 12.78
CA PHE A 9 -10.85 7.71 12.29
C PHE A 9 -10.23 8.82 11.42
N ASN A 10 -8.92 9.05 11.47
CA ASN A 10 -8.23 10.10 10.72
C ASN A 10 -7.20 9.53 9.73
N PHE A 11 -7.65 8.63 8.84
CA PHE A 11 -6.85 8.17 7.70
C PHE A 11 -6.62 9.30 6.71
N ASN A 12 -5.52 10.04 6.89
CA ASN A 12 -5.15 11.10 5.98
C ASN A 12 -4.35 10.52 4.80
N LEU A 13 -5.03 10.34 3.65
CA LEU A 13 -4.44 9.90 2.38
C LEU A 13 -3.27 10.78 1.93
N ASN A 14 -3.16 12.03 2.42
CA ASN A 14 -2.03 12.91 2.13
C ASN A 14 -0.73 12.52 2.87
N LYS A 15 -0.77 11.53 3.77
CA LYS A 15 0.42 10.92 4.38
C LYS A 15 0.98 9.74 3.58
N LEU A 16 0.37 9.40 2.44
CA LEU A 16 0.99 8.58 1.40
C LEU A 16 2.08 9.42 0.71
N GLY A 17 3.08 9.85 1.48
CA GLY A 17 4.29 10.41 0.95
C GLY A 17 5.00 9.31 0.15
N GLY A 18 5.47 9.64 -1.05
CA GLY A 18 6.23 8.69 -1.84
C GLY A 18 7.55 8.28 -1.16
N PRO A 19 8.31 7.35 -1.77
CA PRO A 19 9.58 6.83 -1.23
C PRO A 19 10.51 7.90 -0.63
N VAL A 20 10.55 9.08 -1.23
CA VAL A 20 11.36 10.21 -0.78
C VAL A 20 10.88 10.77 0.56
N ALA A 21 9.58 11.00 0.69
CA ALA A 21 9.01 11.54 1.91
C ALA A 21 9.20 10.55 3.06
N ILE A 22 9.08 9.25 2.78
CA ILE A 22 9.35 8.17 3.75
C ILE A 22 10.80 8.20 4.23
N TYR A 23 11.77 8.43 3.32
CA TYR A 23 13.18 8.59 3.72
C TYR A 23 13.37 9.75 4.70
N ASN A 24 12.81 10.93 4.38
CA ASN A 24 12.95 12.11 5.23
C ASN A 24 12.33 11.93 6.62
N VAL A 25 11.13 11.35 6.72
CA VAL A 25 10.49 11.10 8.03
C VAL A 25 11.19 9.98 8.80
N SER A 26 11.77 9.00 8.11
CA SER A 26 12.58 7.94 8.73
C SER A 26 13.87 8.49 9.32
N SER A 27 14.54 9.39 8.61
CA SER A 27 15.73 10.09 9.10
C SER A 27 15.43 10.92 10.35
N GLN A 28 14.30 11.63 10.37
CA GLN A 28 13.85 12.37 11.56
C GLN A 28 13.52 11.44 12.73
N ALA A 29 12.80 10.34 12.48
CA ALA A 29 12.46 9.36 13.52
C ALA A 29 13.71 8.72 14.12
N ALA A 30 14.73 8.44 13.31
CA ALA A 30 16.02 7.91 13.79
C ALA A 30 16.73 8.85 14.76
N GLN A 31 16.65 10.16 14.53
CA GLN A 31 17.22 11.18 15.43
C GLN A 31 16.43 11.34 16.74
N GLN A 32 15.13 11.01 16.72
CA GLN A 32 14.23 11.10 17.88
C GLN A 32 14.25 9.84 18.78
N GLY A 33 14.96 8.79 18.36
CA GLY A 33 15.16 7.56 19.13
C GLY A 33 14.08 6.49 18.94
N LEU A 34 14.25 5.38 19.66
CA LEU A 34 13.47 4.14 19.52
C LEU A 34 11.93 4.31 19.52
N PRO A 35 11.33 5.11 20.42
CA PRO A 35 9.87 5.27 20.45
C PRO A 35 9.30 5.88 19.16
N ALA A 36 10.01 6.83 18.55
CA ALA A 36 9.60 7.48 17.31
C ALA A 36 9.68 6.52 16.13
N ILE A 37 10.73 5.69 16.08
CA ILE A 37 10.90 4.64 15.06
C ILE A 37 9.76 3.63 15.16
N LEU A 38 9.43 3.15 16.36
CA LEU A 38 8.33 2.19 16.56
C LEU A 38 6.98 2.79 16.14
N SER A 39 6.73 4.07 16.43
CA SER A 39 5.53 4.76 15.99
C SER A 39 5.46 4.90 14.47
N LEU A 40 6.57 5.25 13.82
CA LEU A 40 6.66 5.33 12.37
C LEU A 40 6.42 3.96 11.72
N LEU A 41 7.06 2.91 12.22
CA LEU A 41 6.90 1.54 11.72
C LEU A 41 5.45 1.06 11.87
N ALA A 42 4.82 1.31 13.01
CA ALA A 42 3.41 0.98 13.21
C ALA A 42 2.51 1.71 12.20
N MET A 43 2.75 3.01 11.98
CA MET A 43 2.00 3.81 11.01
C MET A 43 2.20 3.28 9.58
N LEU A 44 3.44 3.05 9.15
CA LEU A 44 3.75 2.51 7.81
C LEU A 44 3.14 1.13 7.61
N SER A 45 3.27 0.24 8.59
CA SER A 45 2.73 -1.12 8.51
C SER A 45 1.22 -1.13 8.35
N LEU A 46 0.50 -0.27 9.08
CA LEU A 46 -0.94 -0.14 8.95
C LEU A 46 -1.34 0.40 7.56
N ASN A 47 -0.64 1.42 7.06
CA ASN A 47 -0.92 1.98 5.74
C ASN A 47 -0.70 0.95 4.63
N ILE A 48 0.44 0.23 4.65
CA ILE A 48 0.73 -0.84 3.69
C ILE A 48 -0.30 -1.96 3.79
N GLY A 49 -0.65 -2.36 5.01
CA GLY A 49 -1.68 -3.38 5.26
C GLY A 49 -3.03 -2.99 4.65
N ILE A 50 -3.47 -1.74 4.84
CA ILE A 50 -4.73 -1.24 4.25
C ILE A 50 -4.64 -1.16 2.74
N PHE A 51 -3.52 -0.67 2.20
CA PHE A 51 -3.31 -0.57 0.76
C PHE A 51 -3.35 -1.95 0.09
N ASN A 52 -2.75 -2.97 0.73
CA ASN A 52 -2.80 -4.35 0.26
C ASN A 52 -4.20 -4.95 0.28
N LEU A 53 -5.13 -4.45 1.11
CA LEU A 53 -6.52 -4.93 1.13
C LEU A 53 -7.40 -4.31 0.04
N ILE A 54 -6.92 -3.28 -0.67
CA ILE A 54 -7.65 -2.69 -1.79
C ILE A 54 -7.84 -3.76 -2.88
N PRO A 55 -9.02 -3.84 -3.53
CA PRO A 55 -9.34 -4.87 -4.53
C PRO A 55 -8.66 -4.59 -5.88
N ILE A 56 -7.34 -4.42 -5.89
CA ILE A 56 -6.51 -4.26 -7.09
C ILE A 56 -5.92 -5.63 -7.46
N PRO A 57 -6.10 -6.08 -8.71
CA PRO A 57 -5.42 -7.27 -9.23
C PRO A 57 -3.90 -7.17 -9.00
N ALA A 58 -3.28 -8.28 -8.57
CA ALA A 58 -1.89 -8.40 -8.09
C ALA A 58 -1.62 -8.05 -6.61
N LEU A 59 -2.54 -7.37 -5.90
CA LEU A 59 -2.47 -7.23 -4.43
C LEU A 59 -3.19 -8.37 -3.71
N ASP A 60 -2.91 -8.52 -2.41
CA ASP A 60 -3.53 -9.51 -1.53
C ASP A 60 -5.06 -9.37 -1.51
N GLY A 61 -5.57 -8.13 -1.45
CA GLY A 61 -6.99 -7.78 -1.49
C GLY A 61 -7.67 -8.18 -2.80
N GLY A 62 -6.96 -8.09 -3.93
CA GLY A 62 -7.44 -8.58 -5.22
C GLY A 62 -7.67 -10.09 -5.18
N LYS A 63 -6.73 -10.86 -4.62
CA LYS A 63 -6.90 -12.32 -4.43
C LYS A 63 -8.04 -12.66 -3.47
N ILE A 64 -8.17 -11.90 -2.38
CA ILE A 64 -9.28 -12.06 -1.43
C ILE A 64 -10.63 -11.90 -2.14
N VAL A 65 -10.77 -10.87 -2.98
CA VAL A 65 -12.01 -10.67 -3.76
C VAL A 65 -12.26 -11.79 -4.75
N LEU A 66 -11.24 -12.27 -5.46
CA LEU A 66 -11.38 -13.40 -6.39
C LEU A 66 -11.81 -14.67 -5.65
N ASN A 67 -11.21 -14.96 -4.50
CA ASN A 67 -11.56 -16.11 -3.66
C ASN A 67 -12.99 -16.00 -3.10
N ILE A 68 -13.41 -14.80 -2.66
CA ILE A 68 -14.78 -14.55 -2.24
C ILE A 68 -15.75 -14.78 -3.41
N LEU A 69 -15.41 -14.29 -4.60
CA LEU A 69 -16.21 -14.49 -5.80
C LEU A 69 -16.34 -15.97 -6.14
N GLU A 70 -15.26 -16.75 -6.05
CA GLU A 70 -15.29 -18.21 -6.22
C GLU A 70 -16.16 -18.90 -5.18
N ALA A 71 -16.06 -18.50 -3.91
CA ALA A 71 -16.87 -19.04 -2.82
C ALA A 71 -18.37 -18.78 -3.04
N ILE A 72 -18.74 -17.58 -3.50
CA ILE A 72 -20.12 -17.23 -3.86
C ILE A 72 -20.58 -18.01 -5.10
N ARG A 73 -19.75 -18.08 -6.14
CA ARG A 73 -20.09 -18.74 -7.41
C ARG A 73 -20.06 -20.26 -7.32
N ARG A 74 -19.48 -20.82 -6.24
CA ARG A 74 -19.23 -22.25 -6.00
C ARG A 74 -18.56 -22.98 -7.17
N LYS A 75 -17.85 -22.23 -8.01
CA LYS A 75 -17.16 -22.74 -9.20
C LYS A 75 -15.79 -22.08 -9.28
N PRO A 76 -14.71 -22.84 -9.44
CA PRO A 76 -13.38 -22.26 -9.57
C PRO A 76 -13.32 -21.34 -10.79
N LEU A 77 -12.57 -20.26 -10.69
CA LEU A 77 -12.19 -19.47 -11.85
C LEU A 77 -11.23 -20.30 -12.70
N LYS A 78 -11.26 -20.05 -14.02
CA LYS A 78 -10.27 -20.67 -14.90
C LYS A 78 -8.91 -20.10 -14.52
N ARG A 79 -7.91 -20.97 -14.33
CA ARG A 79 -6.51 -20.58 -14.04
C ARG A 79 -5.97 -19.56 -15.04
N GLU A 80 -6.37 -19.67 -16.30
CA GLU A 80 -6.03 -18.71 -17.35
C GLU A 80 -6.55 -17.30 -17.00
N THR A 81 -7.82 -17.17 -16.60
CA THR A 81 -8.43 -15.88 -16.24
C THR A 81 -7.76 -15.26 -15.02
N GLU A 82 -7.46 -16.05 -13.99
CA GLU A 82 -6.74 -15.57 -12.80
C GLU A 82 -5.33 -15.08 -13.15
N SER A 83 -4.64 -15.82 -14.02
CA SER A 83 -3.29 -15.46 -14.49
C SER A 83 -3.30 -14.18 -15.32
N TYR A 84 -4.25 -14.01 -16.25
CA TYR A 84 -4.41 -12.78 -17.01
C TYR A 84 -4.73 -11.57 -16.14
N VAL A 85 -5.68 -11.71 -15.20
CA VAL A 85 -6.06 -10.65 -14.26
C VAL A 85 -4.86 -10.23 -13.41
N THR A 86 -4.10 -11.21 -12.90
CA THR A 86 -2.89 -10.95 -12.12
C THR A 86 -1.82 -10.25 -12.96
N LEU A 87 -1.58 -10.72 -14.19
CA LEU A 87 -0.55 -10.15 -15.06
C LEU A 87 -0.87 -8.70 -15.47
N VAL A 88 -2.14 -8.41 -15.78
CA VAL A 88 -2.61 -7.03 -16.01
C VAL A 88 -2.42 -6.18 -14.76
N GLY A 89 -2.77 -6.72 -13.59
CA GLY A 89 -2.55 -6.05 -12.31
C GLY A 89 -1.09 -5.68 -12.04
N VAL A 90 -0.18 -6.63 -12.27
CA VAL A 90 1.27 -6.40 -12.14
C VAL A 90 1.74 -5.35 -13.14
N ALA A 91 1.28 -5.40 -14.40
CA ALA A 91 1.67 -4.41 -15.40
C ALA A 91 1.24 -2.99 -14.99
N VAL A 92 0.00 -2.82 -14.51
CA VAL A 92 -0.49 -1.54 -13.99
C VAL A 92 0.33 -1.07 -12.78
N MET A 93 0.63 -1.98 -11.85
CA MET A 93 1.48 -1.70 -10.69
C MET A 93 2.87 -1.19 -11.08
N VAL A 94 3.53 -1.83 -12.04
CA VAL A 94 4.85 -1.41 -12.51
C VAL A 94 4.79 -0.01 -13.13
N VAL A 95 3.78 0.27 -13.95
CA VAL A 95 3.58 1.60 -14.54
C VAL A 95 3.37 2.66 -13.45
N LEU A 96 2.51 2.36 -12.47
CA LEU A 96 2.28 3.26 -11.33
C LEU A 96 3.55 3.47 -10.50
N MET A 97 4.33 2.42 -10.26
CA MET A 97 5.60 2.51 -9.54
C MET A 97 6.55 3.47 -10.24
N ILE A 98 6.73 3.32 -11.56
CA ILE A 98 7.57 4.20 -12.37
C ILE A 98 7.05 5.65 -12.29
N ALA A 99 5.73 5.86 -12.46
CA ALA A 99 5.13 7.19 -12.44
C ALA A 99 5.31 7.90 -11.09
N VAL A 100 5.08 7.19 -9.99
CA VAL A 100 5.24 7.72 -8.63
C VAL A 100 6.72 7.99 -8.34
N THR A 101 7.62 7.05 -8.64
CA THR A 101 9.06 7.24 -8.44
C THR A 101 9.58 8.43 -9.26
N TRP A 102 9.14 8.58 -10.51
CA TRP A 102 9.53 9.72 -11.35
C TRP A 102 9.08 11.06 -10.75
N ASN A 103 7.82 11.13 -10.31
CA ASN A 103 7.27 12.33 -9.67
C ASN A 103 8.00 12.67 -8.35
N ASP A 104 8.37 11.65 -7.57
CA ASP A 104 9.14 11.79 -6.35
C ASP A 104 10.57 12.31 -6.60
N ILE A 105 11.24 11.78 -7.63
CA ILE A 105 12.55 12.26 -8.08
C ILE A 105 12.44 13.72 -8.51
N MET A 106 11.43 14.07 -9.32
CA MET A 106 11.28 15.45 -9.80
C MET A 106 11.11 16.45 -8.64
N LYS A 107 10.29 16.11 -7.63
CA LYS A 107 10.11 16.92 -6.41
C LYS A 107 11.36 17.05 -5.53
N LEU A 108 12.33 16.15 -5.67
CA LEU A 108 13.60 16.25 -4.95
C LEU A 108 14.57 17.23 -5.60
N PHE A 109 14.57 17.28 -6.93
CA PHE A 109 15.54 18.05 -7.70
C PHE A 109 15.03 19.44 -8.14
N PHE A 110 13.71 19.66 -8.13
CA PHE A 110 13.04 20.92 -8.49
C PHE A 110 12.09 21.38 -7.40
#